data_AF-A0A2E9H284-F1
#
_entry.id   AF-A0A2E9H284-F1
#
_cell.length_a   1.000
_cell.length_b   1.000
_cell.length_c   1.000
_cell.angle_alpha   90.00
_cell.angle_beta   90.00
_cell.angle_gamma   90.00
#
_symmetry.space_group_name_H-M   'P 1'
#
loop_
_entity.id
_entity.type
_entity.pdbx_description
1 polymer ?
#
loop_
_entity_poly.entity_id
_entity_poly.type
_entity_poly.pdbx_seq_one_letter_code
_entity_poly.pdbx_strand_id
1 'polypeptide(L)'
;MPQPTKLNTNLTIEQFDAAYMPALNIGYLSEGMKLLKVMEALRLESLSIEEETAFDDNNYFTAYEVGSVDLDADLLTDDNAITELQRVLCNDYKAQLDEFSERPSIDEMSEYMNAPEFTNEVFSQLDIDYHFVVLLMQNNLGIHRVALASRIQQVIDEDLPQLAQLTTEMAA
;
A
#
# COMPACT_ATOMS: atom_id res chain seq x y z
N MET A 1 18.26 43.11 -8.60
CA MET A 1 17.13 42.25 -8.20
C MET A 1 16.76 41.42 -9.42
N PRO A 2 16.74 40.07 -9.34
CA PRO A 2 16.21 39.27 -10.44
C PRO A 2 14.73 39.61 -10.64
N GLN A 3 14.31 39.76 -11.89
CA GLN A 3 12.90 40.01 -12.22
C GLN A 3 12.08 38.76 -11.91
N PRO A 4 10.84 38.88 -11.40
CA PRO A 4 9.94 37.75 -11.25
C PRO A 4 9.61 37.21 -12.64
N THR A 5 10.02 35.97 -12.91
CA THR A 5 9.60 35.23 -14.11
C THR A 5 8.07 35.11 -14.04
N LYS A 6 7.37 35.70 -15.01
CA LYS A 6 5.94 35.45 -15.16
C LYS A 6 5.77 33.99 -15.51
N LEU A 7 5.25 33.19 -14.58
CA LEU A 7 4.74 31.86 -14.87
C LEU A 7 3.73 31.98 -16.01
N ASN A 8 4.01 31.31 -17.13
CA ASN A 8 3.10 31.25 -18.25
C ASN A 8 1.96 30.29 -17.86
N THR A 9 0.85 30.83 -17.34
CA THR A 9 -0.26 30.05 -16.79
C THR A 9 -1.17 29.40 -17.83
N ASN A 10 -0.84 29.50 -19.13
CA ASN A 10 -1.60 28.90 -20.21
C ASN A 10 -1.13 27.45 -20.46
N LEU A 11 -1.46 26.55 -19.54
CA LEU A 11 -1.37 25.11 -19.75
C LEU A 11 -2.33 24.72 -20.88
N THR A 12 -1.85 24.07 -21.93
CA THR A 12 -2.76 23.45 -22.91
C THR A 12 -3.41 22.22 -22.27
N ILE A 13 -4.59 21.83 -22.76
CA ILE A 13 -5.25 20.58 -22.32
C ILE A 13 -4.31 19.38 -22.56
N GLU A 14 -3.58 19.39 -23.67
CA GLU A 14 -2.60 18.34 -24.02
C GLU A 14 -1.45 18.25 -22.99
N GLN A 15 -0.96 19.37 -22.48
CA GLN A 15 0.07 19.40 -21.44
C GLN A 15 -0.46 18.92 -20.08
N PHE A 16 -1.72 19.22 -19.77
CA PHE A 16 -2.38 18.71 -18.56
C PHE A 16 -2.53 17.19 -18.64
N ASP A 17 -3.05 16.68 -19.75
CA ASP A 17 -3.27 15.24 -19.97
C ASP A 17 -1.96 14.45 -19.88
N ALA A 18 -0.85 15.03 -20.38
CA ALA A 18 0.48 14.42 -20.31
C ALA A 18 1.06 14.37 -18.89
N ALA A 19 0.74 15.35 -18.03
CA ALA A 19 1.24 15.44 -16.66
C ALA A 19 0.36 14.72 -15.63
N TYR A 20 -0.92 14.51 -15.95
CA TYR A 20 -1.93 14.03 -15.02
C TYR A 20 -1.61 12.65 -14.44
N MET A 21 -1.38 11.66 -15.31
CA MET A 21 -1.13 10.27 -14.85
C MET A 21 0.16 10.12 -14.04
N PRO A 22 1.32 10.67 -14.47
CA PRO A 22 2.53 10.66 -13.65
C PRO A 22 2.32 11.32 -12.28
N ALA A 23 1.66 12.49 -12.23
CA ALA A 23 1.39 13.19 -10.98
C ALA A 23 0.49 12.39 -10.04
N LEU A 24 -0.55 11.74 -10.56
CA LEU A 24 -1.41 10.86 -9.77
C LEU A 24 -0.63 9.68 -9.19
N ASN A 25 0.13 8.96 -10.03
CA ASN A 25 0.90 7.79 -9.59
C ASN A 25 1.89 8.16 -8.48
N ILE A 26 2.57 9.31 -8.62
CA ILE A 26 3.47 9.85 -7.60
C ILE A 26 2.69 10.19 -6.32
N GLY A 27 1.49 10.76 -6.44
CA GLY A 27 0.61 11.04 -5.31
C GLY A 27 0.21 9.80 -4.52
N TYR A 28 0.10 8.63 -5.16
CA TYR A 28 -0.25 7.37 -4.51
C TYR A 28 0.94 6.61 -3.90
N LEU A 29 2.19 7.05 -4.16
CA LEU A 29 3.39 6.33 -3.72
C LEU A 29 3.49 6.18 -2.20
N SER A 30 3.06 7.18 -1.42
CA SER A 30 3.19 7.12 0.04
C SER A 30 2.46 5.91 0.63
N GLU A 31 1.25 5.65 0.14
CA GLU A 31 0.40 4.56 0.61
C GLU A 31 0.94 3.21 0.14
N GLY A 32 1.40 3.12 -1.12
CA GLY A 32 2.09 1.93 -1.61
C GLY A 32 3.34 1.58 -0.79
N MET A 33 4.16 2.57 -0.42
CA MET A 33 5.35 2.35 0.41
C MET A 33 5.01 1.95 1.84
N LYS A 34 3.98 2.56 2.46
CA LYS A 34 3.51 2.14 3.79
C LYS A 34 3.06 0.68 3.76
N LEU A 35 2.25 0.28 2.78
CA LEU A 35 1.79 -1.09 2.66
C LEU A 35 2.95 -2.05 2.41
N LEU A 36 3.87 -1.73 1.50
CA LEU A 36 5.04 -2.58 1.25
C LEU A 36 5.84 -2.84 2.53
N LYS A 37 6.04 -1.81 3.36
CA LYS A 37 6.73 -1.95 4.65
C LYS A 37 5.96 -2.87 5.62
N VAL A 38 4.64 -2.77 5.67
CA VAL A 38 3.80 -3.66 6.49
C VAL A 38 3.89 -5.10 5.97
N MET A 39 3.79 -5.30 4.65
CA MET A 39 3.94 -6.62 4.03
C MET A 39 5.32 -7.23 4.35
N GLU A 40 6.39 -6.43 4.36
CA GLU A 40 7.72 -6.91 4.74
C GLU A 40 7.83 -7.27 6.24
N ALA A 41 7.26 -6.44 7.12
CA ALA A 41 7.28 -6.67 8.56
C ALA A 41 6.49 -7.93 8.95
N LEU A 42 5.33 -8.11 8.34
CA LEU A 42 4.42 -9.23 8.58
C LEU A 42 4.70 -10.46 7.70
N ARG A 43 5.77 -10.44 6.88
CA ARG A 43 6.16 -11.53 5.98
C ARG A 43 5.02 -11.97 5.04
N LEU A 44 4.30 -11.00 4.47
CA LEU A 44 3.22 -11.25 3.52
C LEU A 44 3.75 -11.43 2.10
N GLU A 45 3.24 -12.44 1.39
CA GLU A 45 3.40 -12.59 -0.05
C GLU A 45 2.37 -11.72 -0.79
N SER A 46 1.11 -11.82 -0.37
CA SER A 46 -0.02 -11.10 -0.94
C SER A 46 -1.06 -10.73 0.10
N LEU A 47 -1.94 -9.82 -0.31
CA LEU A 47 -3.18 -9.53 0.39
C LEU A 47 -4.29 -9.23 -0.63
N SER A 48 -5.52 -9.58 -0.26
CA SER A 48 -6.72 -9.26 -1.02
C SER A 48 -7.41 -8.06 -0.39
N ILE A 49 -7.70 -7.06 -1.21
CA ILE A 49 -8.51 -5.91 -0.82
C ILE A 49 -9.97 -6.18 -1.20
N GLU A 50 -10.88 -5.93 -0.29
CA GLU A 50 -12.32 -6.00 -0.51
C GLU A 50 -12.89 -4.59 -0.72
N GLU A 51 -13.87 -4.52 -1.63
CA GLU A 51 -14.64 -3.30 -1.88
C GLU A 51 -15.98 -3.41 -1.18
N GLU A 52 -16.19 -2.60 -0.15
CA GLU A 52 -17.47 -2.51 0.53
C GLU A 52 -18.20 -1.23 0.13
N THR A 53 -19.50 -1.34 -0.13
CA THR A 53 -20.34 -0.15 -0.28
C THR A 53 -20.83 0.28 1.09
N ALA A 54 -20.26 1.35 1.62
CA ALA A 54 -20.66 1.93 2.89
C ALA A 54 -21.73 3.02 2.69
N PHE A 55 -22.56 3.20 3.72
CA PHE A 55 -23.66 4.17 3.73
C PHE A 55 -23.49 5.13 4.91
N ASP A 56 -23.38 6.41 4.61
CA ASP A 56 -23.45 7.49 5.61
C ASP A 56 -24.35 8.62 5.10
N ASP A 57 -25.33 9.01 5.90
CA ASP A 57 -26.17 10.20 5.73
C ASP A 57 -26.59 10.54 4.27
N ASN A 58 -27.11 9.55 3.54
CA ASN A 58 -27.57 9.60 2.13
C ASN A 58 -26.48 9.64 1.04
N ASN A 59 -25.22 9.38 1.38
CA ASN A 59 -24.14 9.20 0.42
C ASN A 59 -23.66 7.75 0.40
N TYR A 60 -23.51 7.22 -0.82
CA TYR A 60 -22.83 5.95 -1.05
C TYR A 60 -21.35 6.24 -1.28
N PHE A 61 -20.48 5.53 -0.57
CA PHE A 61 -19.05 5.55 -0.85
C PHE A 61 -18.50 4.13 -0.84
N THR A 62 -17.44 3.92 -1.63
CA THR A 62 -16.69 2.67 -1.65
C THR A 62 -15.62 2.75 -0.58
N ALA A 63 -15.65 1.82 0.36
CA ALA A 63 -14.57 1.57 1.30
C ALA A 63 -13.69 0.42 0.78
N TYR A 64 -12.40 0.51 1.09
CA TYR A 64 -11.41 -0.50 0.72
C TYR A 64 -10.77 -1.03 2.01
N GLU A 65 -10.85 -2.33 2.22
CA GLU A 65 -10.32 -2.98 3.42
C GLU A 65 -9.60 -4.29 3.10
N VAL A 66 -8.78 -4.78 4.03
CA VAL A 66 -8.05 -6.04 3.85
C VAL A 66 -9.00 -7.19 4.18
N GLY A 67 -9.35 -7.99 3.17
CA GLY A 67 -10.17 -9.19 3.35
C GLY A 67 -9.36 -10.41 3.77
N SER A 68 -8.19 -10.61 3.14
CA SER A 68 -7.33 -11.75 3.44
C SER A 68 -5.85 -11.44 3.19
N VAL A 69 -4.98 -12.24 3.81
CA VAL A 69 -3.52 -12.15 3.66
C VAL A 69 -2.92 -13.53 3.43
N ASP A 70 -1.89 -13.58 2.59
CA ASP A 70 -1.09 -14.79 2.36
C ASP A 70 0.31 -14.57 2.89
N LEU A 71 0.80 -15.51 3.70
CA LEU A 71 2.16 -15.48 4.23
C LEU A 71 3.15 -15.99 3.18
N ASP A 72 4.32 -15.34 3.14
CA ASP A 72 5.43 -15.78 2.31
C ASP A 72 6.13 -16.97 2.97
N ALA A 73 5.75 -18.18 2.54
CA ALA A 73 6.27 -19.43 3.06
C ALA A 73 7.79 -19.57 2.85
N ASP A 74 8.33 -18.98 1.78
CA ASP A 74 9.77 -19.00 1.49
C ASP A 74 10.56 -18.15 2.51
N LEU A 75 9.97 -17.06 2.99
CA LEU A 75 10.52 -16.24 4.07
C LEU A 75 10.31 -16.82 5.47
N LEU A 76 9.42 -17.80 5.62
CA LEU A 76 9.09 -18.47 6.88
C LEU A 76 9.63 -19.90 6.94
N THR A 77 10.75 -20.17 6.26
CA THR A 77 11.31 -21.52 6.09
C THR A 77 11.97 -22.12 7.35
N ASP A 78 12.21 -21.34 8.40
CA ASP A 78 12.76 -21.82 9.67
C ASP A 78 11.99 -21.35 10.91
N ASP A 79 12.13 -22.09 12.01
CA ASP A 79 11.47 -21.81 13.29
C ASP A 79 11.79 -20.41 13.84
N ASN A 80 12.96 -19.83 13.50
CA ASN A 80 13.32 -18.50 13.97
C ASN A 80 12.52 -17.42 13.23
N ALA A 81 12.25 -17.60 11.95
CA ALA A 81 11.46 -16.66 11.15
C ALA A 81 10.01 -16.58 11.65
N ILE A 82 9.42 -17.74 12.01
CA ILE A 82 8.07 -17.80 12.57
C ILE A 82 8.04 -17.16 13.98
N THR A 83 9.03 -17.45 14.81
CA THR A 83 9.16 -16.83 16.15
C THR A 83 9.32 -15.31 16.05
N GLU A 84 10.06 -14.82 15.04
CA GLU A 84 10.20 -13.38 14.81
C GLU A 84 8.89 -12.76 14.32
N LEU A 85 8.14 -13.42 13.43
CA LEU A 85 6.81 -12.95 13.03
C LEU A 85 5.87 -12.84 14.23
N GLN A 86 5.83 -13.85 15.10
CA GLN A 86 5.07 -13.81 16.36
C GLN A 86 5.50 -12.62 17.22
N ARG A 87 6.81 -12.39 17.34
CA ARG A 87 7.35 -11.26 18.10
C ARG A 87 6.90 -9.91 17.52
N VAL A 88 6.89 -9.75 16.20
CA VAL A 88 6.41 -8.54 15.51
C VAL A 88 4.92 -8.35 15.79
N LEU A 89 4.10 -9.40 15.62
CA LEU A 89 2.67 -9.35 15.92
C LEU A 89 2.38 -8.92 17.36
N CYS A 90 3.08 -9.51 18.34
CA CYS A 90 2.84 -9.17 19.74
C CYS A 90 3.34 -7.76 20.13
N ASN A 91 4.50 -7.33 19.64
CA ASN A 91 5.10 -6.06 20.06
C ASN A 91 4.57 -4.85 19.28
N ASP A 92 4.46 -5.00 17.96
CA ASP A 92 4.17 -3.87 17.07
C ASP A 92 2.67 -3.78 16.77
N TYR A 93 1.97 -4.93 16.78
CA TYR A 93 0.55 -5.02 16.46
C TYR A 93 -0.33 -5.48 17.63
N LYS A 94 0.24 -5.60 18.84
CA LYS A 94 -0.45 -5.88 20.11
C LYS A 94 -1.24 -7.20 20.15
N ALA A 95 -0.87 -8.19 19.34
CA ALA A 95 -1.39 -9.55 19.45
C ALA A 95 -1.10 -10.14 20.84
N GLN A 96 -2.02 -10.92 21.41
CA GLN A 96 -1.80 -11.51 22.75
C GLN A 96 -1.00 -12.80 22.64
N LEU A 97 -0.01 -12.99 23.51
CA LEU A 97 0.90 -14.15 23.43
C LEU A 97 0.19 -15.50 23.66
N ASP A 98 -0.92 -15.51 24.40
CA ASP A 98 -1.74 -16.70 24.66
C ASP A 98 -2.63 -17.11 23.48
N GLU A 99 -2.69 -16.29 22.42
CA GLU A 99 -3.33 -16.64 21.14
C GLU A 99 -2.46 -17.60 20.30
N PHE A 100 -1.19 -17.78 20.67
CA PHE A 100 -0.24 -18.64 19.97
C PHE A 100 0.25 -19.79 20.85
N SER A 101 0.60 -20.89 20.20
CA SER A 101 1.37 -21.96 20.81
C SER A 101 2.81 -21.51 21.11
N GLU A 102 3.54 -22.26 21.95
CA GLU A 102 4.95 -21.98 22.23
C GLU A 102 5.85 -22.05 20.98
N ARG A 103 5.38 -22.74 19.93
CA ARG A 103 6.05 -22.89 18.63
C ARG A 103 5.00 -22.90 17.53
N PRO A 104 4.52 -21.72 17.11
CA PRO A 104 3.46 -21.64 16.13
C PRO A 104 3.94 -22.18 14.78
N SER A 105 3.03 -22.82 14.05
CA SER A 105 3.26 -23.21 12.65
C SER A 105 2.87 -22.08 11.69
N ILE A 106 3.32 -22.13 10.44
CA ILE A 106 2.86 -21.18 9.41
C ILE A 106 1.33 -21.20 9.28
N ASP A 107 0.73 -22.39 9.33
CA ASP A 107 -0.73 -22.54 9.25
C ASP A 107 -1.42 -21.83 10.42
N GLU A 108 -0.89 -21.97 11.64
CA GLU A 108 -1.41 -21.28 12.84
C GLU A 108 -1.30 -19.75 12.68
N MET A 109 -0.16 -19.25 12.20
CA MET A 109 0.03 -17.82 11.94
C MET A 109 -0.91 -17.31 10.85
N SER A 110 -1.11 -18.10 9.79
CA SER A 110 -2.00 -17.77 8.69
C SER A 110 -3.46 -17.74 9.14
N GLU A 111 -3.90 -18.70 9.96
CA GLU A 111 -5.25 -18.74 10.52
C GLU A 111 -5.49 -17.53 11.41
N TYR A 112 -4.53 -17.20 12.28
CA TYR A 112 -4.60 -16.02 13.14
C TYR A 112 -4.71 -14.71 12.35
N MET A 113 -3.84 -14.51 11.36
CA MET A 113 -3.79 -13.25 10.60
C MET A 113 -4.95 -13.06 9.62
N ASN A 114 -5.66 -14.13 9.27
CA ASN A 114 -6.89 -14.09 8.48
C ASN A 114 -8.15 -14.11 9.36
N ALA A 115 -8.02 -14.14 10.68
CA ALA A 115 -9.16 -14.00 11.56
C ALA A 115 -9.78 -12.60 11.36
N PRO A 116 -11.11 -12.48 11.21
CA PRO A 116 -11.78 -11.19 11.04
C PRO A 116 -11.47 -10.19 12.15
N GLU A 117 -11.24 -10.68 13.38
CA GLU A 117 -10.82 -9.86 14.51
C GLU A 117 -9.47 -9.21 14.25
N PHE A 118 -8.49 -9.97 13.75
CA PHE A 118 -7.16 -9.45 13.44
C PHE A 118 -7.19 -8.51 12.24
N THR A 119 -7.83 -8.89 11.13
CA THR A 119 -7.87 -8.05 9.93
C THR A 119 -8.58 -6.73 10.21
N ASN A 120 -9.71 -6.76 10.91
CA ASN A 120 -10.46 -5.56 11.24
C ASN A 120 -9.80 -4.72 12.34
N GLU A 121 -9.16 -5.30 13.36
CA GLU A 121 -8.53 -4.48 14.40
C GLU A 121 -7.17 -3.95 13.96
N VAL A 122 -6.34 -4.75 13.29
CA VAL A 122 -4.98 -4.37 12.97
C VAL A 122 -4.92 -3.61 11.66
N PHE A 123 -5.43 -4.16 10.56
CA PHE A 123 -5.27 -3.53 9.25
C PHE A 123 -6.11 -2.26 9.08
N SER A 124 -7.24 -2.12 9.79
CA SER A 124 -8.02 -0.86 9.79
C SER A 124 -7.37 0.25 10.60
N GLN A 125 -6.53 -0.10 11.58
CA GLN A 125 -5.77 0.87 12.38
C GLN A 125 -4.47 1.31 11.69
N LEU A 126 -4.06 0.59 10.64
CA LEU A 126 -2.98 1.06 9.80
C LEU A 126 -3.48 2.30 9.06
N ASP A 127 -2.77 3.41 9.24
CA ASP A 127 -3.00 4.68 8.53
C ASP A 127 -2.57 4.54 7.06
N ILE A 128 -3.19 3.60 6.34
CA ILE A 128 -2.98 3.26 4.94
C ILE A 128 -4.29 3.51 4.21
N ASP A 129 -4.26 4.37 3.20
CA ASP A 129 -5.38 4.53 2.29
C ASP A 129 -5.31 3.46 1.20
N TYR A 130 -6.03 2.35 1.41
CA TYR A 130 -6.07 1.22 0.48
C TYR A 130 -6.65 1.60 -0.88
N HIS A 131 -7.51 2.62 -0.98
CA HIS A 131 -8.00 3.09 -2.27
C HIS A 131 -6.85 3.60 -3.14
N PHE A 132 -5.92 4.36 -2.57
CA PHE A 132 -4.75 4.86 -3.30
C PHE A 132 -3.79 3.75 -3.70
N VAL A 133 -3.63 2.72 -2.87
CA VAL A 133 -2.85 1.53 -3.25
C VAL A 133 -3.49 0.82 -4.44
N VAL A 134 -4.81 0.60 -4.40
CA VAL A 134 -5.56 -0.03 -5.49
C VAL A 134 -5.42 0.78 -6.78
N LEU A 135 -5.51 2.12 -6.72
CA LEU A 135 -5.29 2.99 -7.86
C LEU A 135 -3.84 2.92 -8.39
N LEU A 136 -2.84 2.91 -7.51
CA LEU A 136 -1.43 2.73 -7.88
C LEU A 136 -1.22 1.40 -8.63
N MET A 137 -1.92 0.35 -8.17
CA MET A 137 -1.94 -0.99 -8.75
C MET A 137 -2.95 -1.14 -9.89
N GLN A 138 -3.46 -0.03 -10.43
CA GLN A 138 -4.32 0.03 -11.61
C GLN A 138 -5.65 -0.71 -11.44
N ASN A 139 -6.29 -0.54 -10.27
CA ASN A 139 -7.54 -1.19 -9.86
C ASN A 139 -7.41 -2.71 -9.67
N ASN A 140 -6.20 -3.20 -9.37
CA ASN A 140 -6.02 -4.58 -8.93
C ASN A 140 -6.25 -4.67 -7.41
N LEU A 141 -7.21 -5.49 -7.01
CA LEU A 141 -7.52 -5.76 -5.61
C LEU A 141 -6.63 -6.86 -4.99
N GLY A 142 -5.98 -7.68 -5.83
CA GLY A 142 -4.96 -8.64 -5.38
C GLY A 142 -3.57 -8.01 -5.40
N ILE A 143 -3.08 -7.61 -4.23
CA ILE A 143 -1.81 -6.91 -4.09
C ILE A 143 -0.71 -7.91 -3.73
N HIS A 144 0.19 -8.20 -4.67
CA HIS A 144 1.38 -9.00 -4.43
C HIS A 144 2.57 -8.12 -4.07
N ARG A 145 3.33 -8.49 -3.04
CA ARG A 145 4.45 -7.70 -2.51
C ARG A 145 5.49 -7.33 -3.57
N VAL A 146 5.91 -8.31 -4.37
CA VAL A 146 6.91 -8.11 -5.45
C VAL A 146 6.37 -7.22 -6.57
N ALA A 147 5.08 -7.37 -6.91
CA ALA A 147 4.44 -6.54 -7.92
C ALA A 147 4.31 -5.09 -7.44
N LEU A 148 3.92 -4.88 -6.18
CA LEU A 148 3.87 -3.57 -5.56
C LEU A 148 5.24 -2.89 -5.52
N ALA A 149 6.29 -3.61 -5.09
CA ALA A 149 7.65 -3.09 -5.10
C ALA A 149 8.11 -2.71 -6.52
N SER A 150 7.82 -3.56 -7.51
CA SER A 150 8.12 -3.29 -8.92
C SER A 150 7.37 -2.06 -9.43
N ARG A 151 6.10 -1.90 -9.06
CA ARG A 151 5.27 -0.75 -9.45
C ARG A 151 5.79 0.54 -8.84
N ILE A 152 6.15 0.53 -7.55
CA ILE A 152 6.77 1.68 -6.87
C ILE A 152 8.05 2.09 -7.60
N GLN A 153 8.92 1.13 -7.91
CA GLN A 153 10.18 1.41 -8.62
C GLN A 153 9.92 2.00 -10.01
N GLN A 154 8.94 1.46 -10.74
CA GLN A 154 8.56 2.00 -12.05
C GLN A 154 8.11 3.46 -11.97
N VAL A 155 7.26 3.81 -11.00
CA VAL A 155 6.81 5.21 -10.84
C VAL A 155 7.99 6.13 -10.49
N ILE A 156 8.95 5.66 -9.69
CA ILE A 156 10.16 6.43 -9.36
C ILE A 156 11.06 6.62 -10.60
N ASP A 157 11.20 5.61 -11.44
CA ASP A 157 12.13 5.64 -12.57
C ASP A 157 11.54 6.29 -13.84
N GLU A 158 10.23 6.20 -14.04
CA GLU A 158 9.54 6.66 -15.25
C GLU A 158 8.73 7.93 -15.00
N ASP A 159 7.79 7.89 -14.05
CA ASP A 159 6.82 8.97 -13.84
C ASP A 159 7.46 10.20 -13.18
N LEU A 160 8.35 9.99 -12.20
CA LEU A 160 9.01 11.10 -11.48
C LEU A 160 9.91 11.96 -12.39
N PRO A 161 10.79 11.40 -13.23
CA PRO A 161 11.56 12.19 -14.19
C PRO A 161 10.67 12.88 -15.23
N GLN A 162 9.62 12.21 -15.72
CA GLN A 162 8.69 12.79 -16.68
C GLN A 162 7.99 14.02 -16.09
N LEU A 163 7.49 13.93 -14.85
CA LEU A 163 6.86 15.06 -14.18
C LEU A 163 7.84 16.21 -13.93
N ALA A 164 9.09 15.91 -13.57
CA ALA A 164 10.13 16.92 -13.39
C ALA A 164 10.44 17.67 -14.70
N GLN A 165 10.46 16.96 -15.83
CA GLN A 165 10.65 17.58 -17.14
C GLN A 165 9.46 18.49 -17.50
N LEU A 166 8.24 17.99 -17.40
CA LEU A 166 7.01 18.74 -17.75
C LEU A 166 6.88 20.01 -16.91
N THR A 167 7.14 19.93 -15.61
CA THR A 167 7.09 21.11 -14.72
C THR A 167 8.18 22.13 -15.06
N THR A 168 9.35 21.71 -15.53
CA THR A 168 10.41 22.59 -16.02
C THR A 168 10.00 23.30 -17.32
N GLU A 169 9.40 22.57 -18.26
CA GLU A 169 8.92 23.12 -19.54
C GLU A 169 7.80 24.15 -19.34
N MET A 170 6.90 23.91 -18.38
CA MET A 170 5.83 24.85 -18.03
C MET A 170 6.33 26.13 -17.34
N ALA A 171 7.48 26.06 -16.66
CA ALA A 171 8.09 27.19 -15.95
C ALA A 171 8.96 28.09 -16.85
N ALA A 172 9.34 27.60 -18.03
CA ALA A 172 10.17 28.30 -19.02
C ALA A 172 9.36 29.27 -19.91
#